data_AF-A0A6B3GLT1-F1
#
_entry.id   AF-A0A6B3GLT1-F1
#
_cell.length_a   1.000
_cell.length_b   1.000
_cell.length_c   1.000
_cell.angle_alpha   90.00
_cell.angle_beta   90.00
_cell.angle_gamma   90.00
#
_symmetry.space_group_name_H-M   'P 1'
#
loop_
_entity.id
_entity.type
_entity.pdbx_description
1 polymer ?
#
loop_
_entity_poly.entity_id
_entity_poly.type
_entity_poly.pdbx_seq_one_letter_code
_entity_poly.pdbx_strand_id
1 'polypeptide(L)' 'MTVRRVVPNLRTEAVEENRDFYGLLGFEEVMNLGWITTVASPS' A
#
# COMPACT_ATOMS: atom_id res chain seq x y z
N MET A 1 14.37 -3.27 -21.88
CA MET A 1 13.60 -3.64 -20.67
C MET A 1 13.18 -2.34 -20.01
N THR A 2 11.88 -2.11 -19.80
CA THR A 2 11.36 -0.82 -19.31
C THR A 2 10.73 -1.01 -17.93
N VAL A 3 11.13 -0.19 -16.96
CA VAL A 3 10.51 -0.16 -15.63
C VAL A 3 9.10 0.42 -15.75
N ARG A 4 8.10 -0.30 -15.23
CA ARG A 4 6.69 0.13 -15.28
C ARG A 4 6.23 0.88 -14.05
N ARG A 5 6.77 0.52 -12.88
CA ARG A 5 6.47 1.14 -11.58
C ARG A 5 7.54 0.78 -10.56
N VAL A 6 7.67 1.64 -9.55
CA VAL A 6 8.46 1.40 -8.34
C VAL A 6 7.51 1.62 -7.17
N VAL A 7 7.43 0.66 -6.25
CA VAL A 7 6.53 0.69 -5.09
C VAL A 7 7.38 0.62 -3.82
N PRO A 8 7.34 1.63 -2.95
CA PRO A 8 8.06 1.58 -1.68
C PRO A 8 7.40 0.56 -0.74
N ASN A 9 8.20 -0.33 -0.14
CA ASN A 9 7.74 -1.28 0.86
C ASN A 9 8.13 -0.78 2.26
N LEU A 10 7.14 -0.52 3.10
CA LEU A 10 7.36 -0.14 4.49
C LEU A 10 7.21 -1.37 5.39
N ARG A 11 8.12 -1.54 6.35
CA ARG A 11 7.98 -2.53 7.42
C ARG A 11 7.26 -1.88 8.59
N THR A 12 6.19 -2.51 9.05
CA THR A 12 5.39 -2.04 10.20
C THR A 12 4.78 -3.24 10.91
N GLU A 13 4.60 -3.12 12.22
CA GLU A 13 3.79 -4.06 13.02
C GLU A 13 2.33 -3.59 13.13
N ALA A 14 2.06 -2.31 12.84
CA ALA A 14 0.75 -1.67 12.86
C ALA A 14 0.18 -1.60 11.44
N VAL A 15 -0.22 -2.74 10.87
CA VAL A 15 -0.64 -2.86 9.46
C VAL A 15 -1.98 -2.15 9.22
N GLU A 16 -2.96 -2.33 10.11
CA GLU A 16 -4.30 -1.73 9.96
C GLU A 16 -4.23 -0.21 10.09
N GLU A 17 -3.54 0.31 11.11
CA GLU A 17 -3.40 1.75 11.30
C GLU A 17 -2.63 2.40 10.15
N ASN A 18 -1.63 1.70 9.60
CA ASN A 18 -0.88 2.19 8.44
C ASN A 18 -1.79 2.25 7.20
N ARG A 19 -2.60 1.22 6.96
CA ARG A 19 -3.57 1.18 5.86
C ARG A 19 -4.64 2.26 6.01
N ASP A 20 -5.22 2.41 7.19
CA ASP A 20 -6.23 3.42 7.50
C ASP A 20 -5.68 4.84 7.30
N PHE A 21 -4.44 5.08 7.71
CA PHE A 21 -3.75 6.35 7.46
C PHE A 21 -3.67 6.66 5.96
N TYR A 22 -3.26 5.70 5.13
CA TYR A 22 -3.24 5.90 3.68
C TYR A 22 -4.65 6.05 3.09
N GLY A 23 -5.66 5.42 3.71
CA GLY A 23 -7.07 5.63 3.38
C GLY A 23 -7.54 7.08 3.56
N LEU A 24 -7.01 7.80 4.56
CA LEU A 24 -7.27 9.24 4.72
C LEU A 24 -6.73 10.08 3.55
N LEU A 25 -5.70 9.58 2.86
CA LEU A 25 -5.14 10.18 1.65
C LEU A 25 -5.85 9.72 0.36
N GLY A 26 -6.92 8.92 0.50
CA GLY A 26 -7.70 8.37 -0.61
C GLY A 26 -7.09 7.13 -1.25
N PHE A 27 -6.05 6.53 -0.65
CA PHE A 27 -5.48 5.30 -1.19
C PHE A 27 -6.39 4.12 -0.89
N GLU A 28 -6.49 3.18 -1.84
CA GLU A 28 -7.31 1.99 -1.73
C GLU A 28 -6.46 0.73 -1.64
N GLU A 29 -6.90 -0.25 -0.86
CA GLU A 29 -6.28 -1.58 -0.88
C GLU A 29 -6.53 -2.25 -2.23
N VAL A 30 -5.46 -2.60 -2.93
CA VAL A 30 -5.51 -3.24 -4.25
C VAL A 30 -4.95 -4.65 -4.26
N MET A 31 -4.28 -5.07 -3.18
CA MET A 31 -3.78 -6.43 -3.00
C MET A 31 -3.48 -6.70 -1.52
N ASN A 32 -3.90 -7.85 -1.01
CA ASN A 32 -3.56 -8.33 0.32
C ASN A 32 -3.16 -9.83 0.25
N LEU A 33 -1.96 -10.16 0.73
CA LEU A 33 -1.41 -11.52 0.72
C LEU A 33 -1.20 -12.09 2.14
N GLY A 34 -1.75 -11.45 3.18
CA GLY A 34 -1.62 -11.85 4.58
C GLY A 34 -0.28 -11.52 5.23
N TRP A 35 0.82 -11.46 4.47
CA TRP A 35 2.14 -11.01 4.95
C TRP A 35 2.53 -9.62 4.43
N ILE A 36 1.82 -9.11 3.43
CA ILE A 36 1.97 -7.77 2.86
C ILE A 36 0.61 -7.29 2.34
N THR A 37 0.31 -6.01 2.53
CA THR A 37 -0.80 -5.32 1.85
C THR A 37 -0.23 -4.22 0.96
N THR A 38 -0.89 -3.96 -0.17
CA THR A 38 -0.55 -2.87 -1.09
C THR A 38 -1.76 -1.95 -1.21
N VAL A 39 -1.50 -0.67 -0.94
CA VAL A 39 -2.45 0.42 -1.18
C VAL A 39 -2.00 1.23 -2.38
N ALA A 40 -2.94 1.72 -3.19
CA ALA A 40 -2.66 2.53 -4.37
C ALA A 40 -3.37 3.88 -4.28
N SER A 41 -2.70 4.94 -4.70
CA SER A 41 -3.33 6.25 -4.83
C SER A 41 -4.44 6.21 -5.88
N PRO A 42 -5.44 7.10 -5.77
CA PRO A 42 -6.46 7.26 -6.81
C PRO A 42 -5.87 8.06 -7.98
N SER A 43 -4.94 7.47 -8.74
CA SER A 43 -4.40 7.94 -10.04
C SER A 43 -3.45 6.93 -10.66
#